data_AF-A0A7V5PGG5-F1
#
_entry.id   AF-A0A7V5PGG5-F1
#
_cell.length_a   1.000
_cell.length_b   1.000
_cell.length_c   1.000
_cell.angle_alpha   90.00
_cell.angle_beta   90.00
_cell.angle_gamma   90.00
#
_symmetry.space_group_name_H-M   'P 1'
#
loop_
_entity.id
_entity.type
_entity.pdbx_description
1 polymer ?
#
loop_
_entity_poly.entity_id
_entity_poly.type
_entity_poly.pdbx_seq_one_letter_code
_entity_poly.pdbx_strand_id
1 'polypeptide(L)'
;MAGGKIELQAPPEVLALLPGVIEVWADAAHPPGGSPCSQAAREALLELARSLQSELESGVTVLHCPRRMRASLRQAIDWQRAQTDDAEQRDRLDRLHRTLDGGAQ
;
A
#
# COMPACT_ATOMS: atom_id res chain seq x y z
N MET A 1 13.72 -3.98 19.05
CA MET A 1 13.82 -3.08 17.88
C MET A 1 12.50 -2.36 17.74
N ALA A 2 12.46 -1.04 17.89
CA ALA A 2 11.23 -0.27 17.78
C ALA A 2 10.70 -0.37 16.35
N GLY A 3 9.71 -1.25 16.15
CA GLY A 3 8.99 -1.36 14.89
C GLY A 3 8.11 -0.13 14.72
N GLY A 4 8.69 0.94 14.19
CA GLY A 4 7.96 2.19 13.95
C GLY A 4 6.81 1.96 12.96
N LYS A 5 5.72 2.68 13.17
CA LYS A 5 4.62 2.81 12.22
C LYS A 5 4.76 4.16 11.50
N ILE A 6 4.19 4.26 10.31
CA ILE A 6 3.93 5.52 9.62
C ILE A 6 2.43 5.72 9.57
N GLU A 7 2.01 6.96 9.71
CA GLU A 7 0.60 7.35 9.67
C GLU A 7 0.31 7.92 8.28
N LEU A 8 -0.73 7.39 7.64
CA LEU A 8 -1.22 7.87 6.35
C LEU A 8 -2.55 8.55 6.57
N GLN A 9 -2.56 9.88 6.47
CA GLN A 9 -3.76 10.68 6.57
C GLN A 9 -4.13 11.24 5.20
N ALA A 10 -5.29 10.85 4.70
CA ALA A 10 -5.85 11.31 3.44
C ALA A 10 -7.38 11.10 3.45
N PRO A 11 -8.12 11.65 2.47
CA PRO A 11 -9.53 11.31 2.31
C PRO A 11 -9.74 9.78 2.21
N PRO A 12 -10.82 9.21 2.77
CA PRO A 12 -11.06 7.77 2.78
C PRO A 12 -11.01 7.13 1.39
N GLU A 13 -11.48 7.83 0.37
CA GLU A 13 -11.46 7.38 -1.02
C GLU A 13 -10.04 7.24 -1.59
N VAL A 14 -9.07 7.99 -1.08
CA VAL A 14 -7.66 7.88 -1.45
C VAL A 14 -7.00 6.74 -0.68
N LEU A 15 -7.29 6.61 0.62
CA LEU A 15 -6.76 5.52 1.45
C LEU A 15 -7.31 4.15 1.01
N ALA A 16 -8.55 4.09 0.54
CA ALA A 16 -9.20 2.89 0.03
C ALA A 16 -8.51 2.27 -1.20
N LEU A 17 -7.66 3.02 -1.90
CA LEU A 17 -6.86 2.47 -3.00
C LEU A 17 -5.73 1.58 -2.51
N LEU A 18 -5.22 1.80 -1.29
CA LEU A 18 -3.98 1.21 -0.83
C LEU A 18 -4.04 -0.33 -0.71
N PRO A 19 -5.08 -0.95 -0.10
CA PRO A 19 -5.18 -2.42 -0.05
C PRO A 19 -5.13 -3.07 -1.43
N GLY A 20 -5.96 -2.58 -2.37
CA GLY A 20 -6.03 -3.12 -3.72
C GLY A 20 -4.71 -2.95 -4.50
N VAL A 21 -4.04 -1.80 -4.36
CA VAL A 21 -2.72 -1.58 -4.97
C VAL A 21 -1.68 -2.55 -4.44
N ILE A 22 -1.68 -2.84 -3.14
CA ILE A 22 -0.76 -3.79 -2.53
C ILE A 22 -1.02 -5.20 -3.04
N GLU A 23 -2.28 -5.62 -3.12
CA GLU A 23 -2.65 -6.97 -3.59
C GLU A 23 -2.20 -7.22 -5.02
N VAL A 24 -2.56 -6.33 -5.94
CA VAL A 24 -2.21 -6.47 -7.35
C VAL A 24 -0.69 -6.44 -7.53
N TRP A 25 0.01 -5.55 -6.82
CA TRP A 25 1.46 -5.49 -6.90
C TRP A 25 2.14 -6.72 -6.27
N ALA A 26 1.61 -7.27 -5.17
CA ALA A 26 2.15 -8.47 -4.55
C ALA A 26 2.10 -9.67 -5.50
N ASP A 27 1.01 -9.84 -6.24
CA ASP A 27 0.90 -10.90 -7.25
C ASP A 27 1.81 -10.67 -8.46
N ALA A 28 1.99 -9.42 -8.89
CA ALA A 28 2.87 -9.08 -10.00
C ALA A 28 4.36 -9.23 -9.64
N ALA A 29 4.77 -8.76 -8.46
CA ALA A 29 6.16 -8.78 -8.00
C ALA A 29 6.58 -10.15 -7.46
N HIS A 30 5.64 -10.91 -6.90
CA HIS A 30 5.88 -12.20 -6.26
C HIS A 30 4.85 -13.24 -6.74
N PRO A 31 4.93 -13.71 -7.99
CA PRO A 31 3.95 -14.65 -8.52
C PRO A 31 3.94 -15.99 -7.74
N PRO A 32 2.79 -16.69 -7.72
CA PRO A 32 2.67 -17.99 -7.07
C PRO A 32 3.64 -19.00 -7.70
N GLY A 33 4.22 -19.87 -6.86
CA GLY A 33 5.24 -20.84 -7.29
C GLY A 33 6.67 -20.28 -7.35
N GLY A 34 6.89 -19.02 -6.96
CA GLY A 34 8.23 -18.46 -6.74
C GLY A 34 8.96 -19.09 -5.55
N SER A 35 10.16 -18.59 -5.26
CA SER A 35 10.97 -19.09 -4.13
C SER A 35 10.27 -18.93 -2.77
N PRO A 36 10.63 -19.71 -1.73
CA PRO A 36 10.06 -19.57 -0.39
C PRO A 36 10.17 -18.14 0.17
N CYS A 37 11.30 -17.47 -0.08
CA CYS A 37 11.49 -16.07 0.31
C CYS A 37 10.52 -15.12 -0.42
N SER A 38 10.27 -15.38 -1.71
CA SER A 38 9.31 -14.59 -2.49
C SER A 38 7.88 -14.81 -2.00
N GLN A 39 7.50 -16.05 -1.65
CA GLN A 39 6.17 -16.33 -1.11
C GLN A 39 5.97 -15.70 0.27
N ALA A 40 6.98 -15.71 1.14
CA ALA A 40 6.92 -15.03 2.43
C ALA A 40 6.74 -13.51 2.28
N ALA A 41 7.40 -12.89 1.29
CA ALA A 41 7.21 -11.47 0.98
C ALA A 41 5.78 -11.18 0.48
N ARG A 42 5.26 -12.03 -0.42
CA ARG A 42 3.88 -11.97 -0.91
C ARG A 42 2.89 -12.05 0.25
N GLU A 43 3.01 -13.05 1.11
CA GLU A 43 2.12 -13.24 2.26
C GLU A 43 2.13 -12.03 3.20
N ALA A 44 3.30 -11.46 3.48
CA ALA A 44 3.42 -10.27 4.32
C ALA A 44 2.72 -9.05 3.71
N LEU A 45 2.77 -8.88 2.38
CA LEU A 45 2.07 -7.81 1.67
C LEU A 45 0.55 -8.01 1.71
N LEU A 46 0.08 -9.23 1.43
CA LEU A 46 -1.34 -9.55 1.46
C LEU A 46 -1.93 -9.43 2.87
N GLU A 47 -1.18 -9.81 3.90
CA GLU A 47 -1.60 -9.62 5.30
C GLU A 47 -1.70 -8.14 5.67
N LEU A 48 -0.76 -7.31 5.18
CA LEU A 48 -0.86 -5.86 5.34
C LEU A 48 -2.12 -5.31 4.63
N ALA A 49 -2.38 -5.71 3.38
CA ALA A 49 -3.56 -5.28 2.64
C ALA A 49 -4.85 -5.60 3.39
N ARG A 50 -4.99 -6.84 3.89
CA ARG A 50 -6.13 -7.26 4.72
C ARG A 50 -6.28 -6.43 5.99
N SER A 51 -5.18 -6.16 6.68
CA SER A 51 -5.19 -5.34 7.90
C SER A 51 -5.68 -3.92 7.62
N LEU A 52 -5.17 -3.30 6.54
CA LEU A 52 -5.56 -1.95 6.13
C LEU A 52 -7.03 -1.89 5.68
N GLN A 53 -7.50 -2.92 4.98
CA GLN A 53 -8.90 -3.04 4.59
C GLN A 53 -9.82 -3.08 5.82
N SER A 54 -9.46 -3.86 6.84
CA SER A 54 -10.21 -3.92 8.10
C SER A 54 -10.20 -2.60 8.88
N GLU A 55 -9.07 -1.88 8.89
CA GLU A 55 -8.99 -0.52 9.44
C GLU A 55 -9.96 0.43 8.72
N LEU A 56 -9.99 0.42 7.39
CA LEU A 56 -10.89 1.26 6.58
C LEU A 56 -12.37 0.94 6.81
N GLU A 57 -12.73 -0.34 6.91
CA GLU A 57 -14.09 -0.78 7.21
C GLU A 57 -14.57 -0.32 8.59
N SER A 58 -13.64 -0.08 9.51
CA SER A 58 -13.92 0.50 10.82
C SER A 58 -14.13 2.03 10.76
N GLY A 59 -13.99 2.65 9.58
CA GLY A 59 -14.23 4.07 9.35
C GLY A 59 -13.07 4.98 9.75
N VAL A 60 -11.85 4.45 9.88
CA VAL A 60 -10.69 5.28 10.25
C VAL A 60 -10.27 6.20 9.10
N THR A 61 -9.80 7.39 9.45
CA THR A 61 -9.26 8.39 8.50
C THR A 61 -7.74 8.44 8.49
N VAL A 62 -7.09 7.61 9.32
CA VAL A 62 -5.64 7.46 9.43
C VAL A 62 -5.32 5.98 9.40
N LEU A 63 -4.48 5.56 8.45
CA LEU A 63 -3.97 4.19 8.38
C LEU A 63 -2.58 4.08 8.98
N HIS A 64 -2.33 2.98 9.68
CA HIS A 64 -1.06 2.73 10.32
C HIS A 64 -0.27 1.64 9.61
N CYS A 65 0.74 2.03 8.83
CA CYS A 65 1.57 1.08 8.09
C CYS A 65 2.89 0.82 8.82
N PRO A 66 3.46 -0.41 8.78
CA PRO A 66 4.81 -0.65 9.27
C PRO A 66 5.84 0.18 8.48
N ARG A 67 6.69 0.95 9.17
CA ARG A 67 7.70 1.83 8.52
C ARG A 67 8.62 1.07 7.56
N ARG A 68 8.95 -0.18 7.87
CA ARG A 68 9.77 -1.06 7.01
C ARG A 68 9.12 -1.36 5.66
N MET A 69 7.79 -1.31 5.56
CA MET A 69 7.06 -1.60 4.33
C MET A 69 6.91 -0.37 3.43
N ARG A 70 7.29 0.84 3.91
CA ARG A 70 7.18 2.09 3.15
C ARG A 70 7.79 1.99 1.75
N ALA A 71 8.96 1.37 1.62
CA ALA A 71 9.62 1.22 0.33
C ALA A 71 8.80 0.35 -0.64
N SER A 72 8.24 -0.76 -0.15
CA SER A 72 7.37 -1.65 -0.94
C SER A 72 6.06 -0.95 -1.31
N LEU A 73 5.44 -0.23 -0.37
CA LEU A 73 4.23 0.56 -0.64
C LEU A 73 4.46 1.59 -1.75
N ARG A 74 5.61 2.28 -1.71
CA ARG A 74 5.97 3.26 -2.74
C ARG A 74 6.11 2.59 -4.11
N GLN A 75 6.81 1.46 -4.18
CA GLN A 75 6.95 0.70 -5.42
C GLN A 75 5.60 0.23 -5.97
N ALA A 76 4.69 -0.25 -5.11
CA ALA A 76 3.36 -0.67 -5.50
C ALA A 76 2.55 0.49 -6.11
N ILE A 77 2.57 1.66 -5.47
CA ILE A 77 1.87 2.86 -5.96
C ILE A 77 2.48 3.33 -7.29
N ASP A 78 3.81 3.41 -7.40
CA ASP A 78 4.49 3.80 -8.64
C ASP A 78 4.19 2.85 -9.80
N TRP A 79 4.19 1.54 -9.52
CA TRP A 79 3.83 0.52 -10.50
C TRP A 79 2.38 0.64 -10.97
N GLN A 80 1.44 0.92 -10.06
CA GLN A 80 0.04 1.14 -10.44
C GLN A 80 -0.14 2.43 -11.25
N ARG A 81 0.54 3.52 -10.89
CA ARG A 81 0.51 4.80 -11.61
C ARG A 81 0.97 4.66 -13.06
N ALA A 82 2.02 3.85 -13.27
CA ALA A 82 2.56 3.58 -14.60
C ALA A 82 1.60 2.79 -15.51
N GLN A 83 0.67 2.02 -14.94
CA GLN A 83 -0.29 1.21 -15.69
C GLN A 83 -1.69 1.81 -15.78
N THR A 84 -1.96 2.87 -15.03
CA THR A 84 -3.27 3.50 -15.00
C THR A 84 -3.37 4.55 -16.08
N ASP A 85 -4.19 4.34 -17.12
CA ASP A 85 -4.45 5.34 -18.17
C ASP A 85 -5.55 6.35 -17.79
N ASP A 86 -6.34 6.03 -16.78
CA ASP A 86 -7.38 6.90 -16.22
C ASP A 86 -6.75 8.07 -15.46
N ALA A 87 -7.01 9.30 -15.92
CA ALA A 87 -6.45 10.51 -15.33
C ALA A 87 -6.95 10.78 -13.90
N GLU A 88 -8.20 10.46 -13.59
CA GLU A 88 -8.78 10.64 -12.25
C GLU A 88 -8.16 9.65 -11.27
N GLN A 89 -8.07 8.38 -11.67
CA GLN A 89 -7.42 7.35 -10.88
C GLN A 89 -5.94 7.67 -10.65
N ARG A 90 -5.24 8.19 -11.66
CA ARG A 90 -3.84 8.62 -11.54
C ARG A 90 -3.68 9.78 -10.54
N ASP A 91 -4.56 10.79 -10.54
CA ASP A 91 -4.52 11.88 -9.55
C ASP A 91 -4.74 11.35 -8.12
N ARG A 92 -5.65 10.40 -7.92
CA ARG A 92 -5.85 9.78 -6.60
C ARG A 92 -4.60 9.00 -6.15
N LEU A 93 -3.94 8.28 -7.04
CA LEU A 93 -2.67 7.60 -6.74
C LEU A 93 -1.53 8.59 -6.46
N ASP A 94 -1.47 9.73 -7.16
CA ASP A 94 -0.50 10.80 -6.89
C ASP A 94 -0.71 11.43 -5.50
N ARG A 95 -1.97 11.58 -5.06
CA ARG A 95 -2.29 11.99 -3.69
C ARG A 95 -1.80 10.96 -2.69
N LEU A 96 -2.10 9.67 -2.91
CA LEU A 96 -1.66 8.58 -2.04
C LEU A 96 -0.12 8.51 -1.92
N HIS A 97 0.58 8.65 -3.04
CA HIS A 97 2.05 8.68 -3.08
C HIS A 97 2.61 9.83 -2.22
N ARG A 98 2.03 11.03 -2.32
CA ARG A 98 2.44 12.18 -1.50
C ARG A 98 2.19 11.96 -0.02
N THR A 99 1.06 11.35 0.36
CA THR A 99 0.77 11.02 1.77
C THR A 99 1.80 10.04 2.33
N LEU A 100 2.18 9.02 1.56
CA LEU A 100 3.21 8.06 1.95
C LEU A 100 4.59 8.70 2.17
N ASP A 101 4.90 9.74 1.40
CA ASP A 101 6.17 10.46 1.53
C ASP A 101 6.16 11.54 2.62
N GLY A 102 5.00 12.15 2.88
CA GLY A 102 4.80 13.23 3.85
C GLY A 102 4.71 12.78 5.31
N GLY A 103 4.31 11.53 5.59
CA GLY A 103 4.15 10.97 6.95
C GLY A 103 5.46 10.67 7.70
N ALA A 104 6.56 11.35 7.36
CA ALA A 104 7.89 11.13 7.94
C ALA A 104 8.36 12.26 8.87
N GLN A 105 7.45 13.12 9.30
CA GLN A 105 7.75 14.23 10.23
C GLN A 105 7.70 13.76 11.67
#